data_AF-A0A8X8A3F7-F1
#
_entry.id   AF-A0A8X8A3F7-F1
#
_cell.length_a   1.000
_cell.length_b   1.000
_cell.length_c   1.000
_cell.angle_alpha   90.00
_cell.angle_beta   90.00
_cell.angle_gamma   90.00
#
_symmetry.space_group_name_H-M   'P 1'
#
loop_
_entity.id
_entity.type
_entity.pdbx_description
1 polymer ?
#
loop_
_entity_poly.entity_id
_entity_poly.type
_entity_poly.pdbx_seq_one_letter_code
_entity_poly.pdbx_strand_id
1 'polypeptide(L)'
;MGHCASPGIRRFRYLVYKFSSFLQLLGLQYPKEMAWSEFASKISGEWDGFGADFTTEGKPLELPESVVPEAYREWEVKVFDWQTQCPTLAQPQDFLMTYKTIKLLPTVGCEADAATRYSIDERVVGGVENNVSAFAYQSGGSYVAVWPIVDNGQCKQLELEHCLINPQDKESRMRIVQAVRVANTGIELQSIRVFCEQWYGPFRNGDQLGGCAIRDSAFASTASLRASEVVGVWQGPSAVAAFDSSQNVLLQELSDDIVQKSVRDERDIILLPRQLWCSLKGNKDGETCCEVGWLVDHGSAITSRCIFSSDVKLKASCYRLIVTII
;
A
#
# COMPACT_ATOMS: atom_id res chain seq x y z
N MET A 1 -37.28 -10.14 30.73
CA MET A 1 -35.87 -9.85 31.05
C MET A 1 -35.25 -9.28 29.80
N GLY A 2 -34.93 -7.99 29.83
CA GLY A 2 -34.41 -7.26 28.67
C GLY A 2 -32.90 -7.33 28.55
N HIS A 3 -32.40 -6.97 27.37
CA HIS A 3 -31.19 -6.17 27.24
C HIS A 3 -31.31 -5.26 26.01
N CYS A 4 -31.21 -3.96 26.28
CA CYS A 4 -31.06 -2.89 25.30
C CYS A 4 -29.77 -3.07 24.48
N ALA A 5 -29.86 -2.99 23.15
CA ALA A 5 -28.74 -2.67 22.30
C ALA A 5 -28.73 -1.16 21.99
N SER A 6 -27.65 -0.48 22.37
CA SER A 6 -27.48 0.97 22.28
C SER A 6 -27.49 1.51 20.82
N PRO A 7 -28.25 2.58 20.50
CA PRO A 7 -28.31 3.17 19.14
C PRO A 7 -27.09 4.02 18.72
N GLY A 8 -26.00 4.02 19.48
CA GLY A 8 -24.95 5.05 19.42
C GLY A 8 -24.00 4.96 18.21
N ILE A 9 -23.77 3.78 17.64
CA ILE A 9 -22.65 3.56 16.69
C ILE A 9 -23.03 3.93 15.25
N ARG A 10 -24.29 3.74 14.84
CA ARG A 10 -24.76 4.16 13.50
C ARG A 10 -24.92 5.67 13.35
N ARG A 11 -25.20 6.38 14.45
CA ARG A 11 -25.31 7.85 14.45
C ARG A 11 -23.96 8.54 14.27
N PHE A 12 -22.87 7.95 14.77
CA PHE A 12 -21.52 8.53 14.65
C PHE A 12 -20.98 8.51 13.22
N ARG A 13 -21.16 7.40 12.47
CA ARG A 13 -20.76 7.36 11.04
C ARG A 13 -21.53 8.39 10.20
N TYR A 14 -22.84 8.54 10.43
CA TYR A 14 -23.65 9.55 9.74
C TYR A 14 -23.26 10.99 10.09
N LEU A 15 -22.73 11.23 11.30
CA LEU A 15 -22.34 12.57 11.74
C LEU A 15 -21.04 13.04 11.07
N VAL A 16 -20.05 12.15 10.89
CA VAL A 16 -18.76 12.49 10.26
C VAL A 16 -18.93 12.82 8.76
N TYR A 17 -19.70 12.01 8.03
CA TYR A 17 -20.03 12.30 6.63
C TYR A 17 -20.83 13.59 6.48
N LYS A 18 -21.79 13.85 7.39
CA LYS A 18 -22.51 15.14 7.39
C LYS A 18 -21.60 16.31 7.76
N PHE A 19 -20.60 16.14 8.63
CA PHE A 19 -19.71 17.23 9.01
C PHE A 19 -18.83 17.68 7.85
N SER A 20 -18.26 16.74 7.09
CA SER A 20 -17.52 17.04 5.86
C SER A 20 -18.41 17.76 4.83
N SER A 21 -19.60 17.23 4.56
CA SER A 21 -20.56 17.88 3.64
C SER A 21 -21.10 19.23 4.16
N PHE A 22 -21.20 19.41 5.48
CA PHE A 22 -21.66 20.66 6.11
C PHE A 22 -20.60 21.76 6.08
N LEU A 23 -19.32 21.41 6.19
CA LEU A 23 -18.20 22.34 5.99
C LEU A 23 -18.11 22.80 4.53
N GLN A 24 -18.37 21.89 3.57
CA GLN A 24 -18.49 22.20 2.14
C GLN A 24 -19.66 23.15 1.84
N LEU A 25 -20.79 22.98 2.52
CA LEU A 25 -21.96 23.89 2.44
C LEU A 25 -21.71 25.28 3.04
N LEU A 26 -20.73 25.41 3.94
CA LEU A 26 -20.32 26.66 4.58
C LEU A 26 -19.14 27.36 3.87
N GLY A 27 -18.62 26.79 2.78
CA GLY A 27 -17.44 27.33 2.09
C GLY A 27 -16.14 27.26 2.92
N LEU A 28 -16.12 26.45 3.98
CA LEU A 28 -14.95 26.25 4.82
C LEU A 28 -14.19 25.02 4.31
N GLN A 29 -13.06 25.26 3.67
CA GLN A 29 -12.16 24.22 3.20
C GLN A 29 -11.50 23.54 4.41
N TYR A 30 -11.55 22.20 4.49
CA TYR A 30 -10.80 21.46 5.50
C TYR A 30 -9.30 21.74 5.26
N PRO A 31 -8.55 22.24 6.26
CA PRO A 31 -7.18 22.65 6.00
C PRO A 31 -6.30 21.43 5.72
N LYS A 32 -5.51 21.47 4.64
CA LYS A 32 -4.52 20.44 4.25
C LYS A 32 -3.61 20.02 5.42
N GLU A 33 -3.27 20.96 6.30
CA GLU A 33 -2.48 20.75 7.51
C GLU A 33 -3.17 19.79 8.51
N MET A 34 -4.50 19.87 8.62
CA MET A 34 -5.28 18.98 9.49
C MET A 34 -5.31 17.56 8.95
N ALA A 35 -5.51 17.40 7.63
CA ALA A 35 -5.52 16.09 6.98
C ALA A 35 -4.15 15.40 7.03
N TRP A 36 -3.05 16.14 6.87
CA TRP A 36 -1.70 15.61 7.03
C TRP A 36 -1.42 15.20 8.47
N SER A 37 -1.80 16.03 9.45
CA SER A 37 -1.65 15.69 10.86
C SER A 37 -2.41 14.42 11.25
N GLU A 38 -3.65 14.26 10.73
CA GLU A 38 -4.42 13.03 10.90
C GLU A 38 -3.72 11.83 10.25
N PHE A 39 -3.30 11.95 8.98
CA PHE A 39 -2.52 10.92 8.29
C PHE A 39 -1.28 10.52 9.10
N ALA A 40 -0.52 11.51 9.57
CA ALA A 40 0.70 11.31 10.32
C ALA A 40 0.44 10.53 11.63
N SER A 41 -0.66 10.85 12.31
CA SER A 41 -1.07 10.13 13.53
C SER A 41 -1.47 8.67 13.29
N LYS A 42 -1.96 8.34 12.08
CA LYS A 42 -2.42 6.98 11.72
C LYS A 42 -1.30 6.12 11.17
N ILE A 43 -0.37 6.70 10.44
CA ILE A 43 0.70 5.93 9.80
C ILE A 43 1.91 5.72 10.72
N SER A 44 2.12 6.61 11.70
CA SER A 44 3.29 6.55 12.59
C SER A 44 3.20 5.41 13.60
N GLY A 45 4.28 4.65 13.74
CA GLY A 45 4.37 3.51 14.64
C GLY A 45 5.39 2.46 14.19
N GLU A 46 5.50 1.42 14.99
CA GLU A 46 6.12 0.15 14.62
C GLU A 46 5.06 -0.72 13.94
N TRP A 47 5.40 -1.22 12.76
CA TRP A 47 4.55 -2.11 11.98
C TRP A 47 5.32 -3.40 11.76
N ASP A 48 4.89 -4.48 12.38
CA ASP A 48 5.54 -5.78 12.21
C ASP A 48 4.69 -6.64 11.27
N GLY A 49 5.34 -7.52 10.51
CA GLY A 49 4.61 -8.32 9.53
C GLY A 49 5.46 -9.30 8.75
N PHE A 50 4.94 -9.65 7.58
CA PHE A 50 5.63 -10.46 6.60
C PHE A 50 5.61 -9.80 5.23
N GLY A 51 6.67 -10.01 4.45
CA GLY A 51 6.78 -9.53 3.07
C GLY A 51 7.18 -10.63 2.11
N ALA A 52 6.58 -10.67 0.93
CA ALA A 52 6.91 -11.64 -0.12
C ALA A 52 6.95 -10.99 -1.50
N ASP A 53 7.81 -11.53 -2.37
CA ASP A 53 7.93 -11.13 -3.77
C ASP A 53 7.16 -12.14 -4.65
N PHE A 54 6.53 -11.65 -5.72
CA PHE A 54 5.69 -12.42 -6.63
C PHE A 54 6.05 -12.12 -8.08
N THR A 55 5.84 -13.12 -8.95
CA THR A 55 5.95 -12.95 -10.41
C THR A 55 4.81 -12.08 -10.96
N THR A 56 4.91 -11.72 -12.24
CA THR A 56 3.85 -11.06 -13.00
C THR A 56 2.57 -11.89 -13.15
N GLU A 57 2.60 -13.18 -12.83
CA GLU A 57 1.44 -14.08 -12.81
C GLU A 57 0.92 -14.32 -11.38
N GLY A 58 1.49 -13.65 -10.38
CA GLY A 58 1.06 -13.77 -8.98
C GLY A 58 1.58 -15.02 -8.28
N LYS A 59 2.63 -15.67 -8.80
CA LYS A 59 3.26 -16.81 -8.13
C LYS A 59 4.30 -16.32 -7.11
N PRO A 60 4.32 -16.85 -5.88
CA PRO A 60 5.30 -16.45 -4.89
C PRO A 60 6.71 -16.88 -5.30
N LEU A 61 7.69 -16.03 -4.99
CA LEU A 61 9.12 -16.30 -5.23
C LEU A 61 9.77 -16.82 -3.95
N GLU A 62 10.39 -18.00 -4.06
CA GLU A 62 11.10 -18.62 -2.95
C GLU A 62 12.31 -17.78 -2.54
N LEU A 63 12.58 -17.71 -1.23
CA LEU A 63 13.74 -17.01 -0.72
C LEU A 63 15.03 -17.69 -1.19
N PRO A 64 16.11 -16.94 -1.48
CA PRO A 64 17.37 -17.53 -1.90
C PRO A 64 17.91 -18.52 -0.88
N GLU A 65 18.50 -19.62 -1.36
CA GLU A 65 19.11 -20.63 -0.49
C GLU A 65 20.16 -20.04 0.46
N SER A 66 20.85 -18.97 0.05
CA SER A 66 21.88 -18.29 0.84
C SER A 66 21.36 -17.64 2.13
N VAL A 67 20.04 -17.43 2.25
CA VAL A 67 19.42 -16.80 3.43
C VAL A 67 18.53 -17.76 4.22
N VAL A 68 18.21 -18.93 3.66
CA VAL A 68 17.35 -19.93 4.30
C VAL A 68 18.20 -20.95 5.06
N PRO A 69 17.99 -21.13 6.38
CA PRO A 69 18.72 -22.14 7.17
C PRO A 69 18.60 -23.57 6.59
N GLU A 70 19.66 -24.36 6.73
CA GLU A 70 19.73 -25.73 6.19
C GLU A 70 18.60 -26.65 6.71
N ALA A 71 18.17 -26.45 7.96
CA ALA A 71 17.07 -27.20 8.56
C ALA A 71 15.77 -27.16 7.74
N TYR A 72 15.44 -26.02 7.10
CA TYR A 72 14.27 -25.94 6.22
C TYR A 72 14.38 -26.87 5.02
N ARG A 73 15.60 -27.09 4.51
CA ARG A 73 15.85 -28.01 3.40
C ARG A 73 15.75 -29.46 3.83
N GLU A 74 16.30 -29.79 5.00
CA GLU A 74 16.17 -31.12 5.60
C GLU A 74 14.70 -31.50 5.83
N TRP A 75 13.85 -30.51 6.11
CA TRP A 75 12.41 -30.69 6.29
C TRP A 75 11.60 -30.55 4.98
N GLU A 76 12.26 -30.31 3.85
CA GLU A 76 11.62 -30.05 2.55
C GLU A 76 10.60 -28.88 2.58
N VAL A 77 10.82 -27.91 3.46
CA VAL A 77 9.96 -26.73 3.65
C VAL A 77 10.53 -25.57 2.84
N LYS A 78 9.73 -25.10 1.88
CA LYS A 78 10.03 -23.89 1.11
C LYS A 78 9.65 -22.64 1.90
N VAL A 79 10.51 -21.64 1.87
CA VAL A 79 10.30 -20.35 2.54
C VAL A 79 10.14 -19.26 1.48
N PHE A 80 9.03 -18.52 1.54
CA PHE A 80 8.72 -17.45 0.58
C PHE A 80 8.67 -16.08 1.24
N ASP A 81 8.38 -16.04 2.54
CA ASP A 81 8.06 -14.84 3.29
C ASP A 81 9.27 -14.39 4.11
N TRP A 82 9.61 -13.13 3.99
CA TRP A 82 10.45 -12.42 4.94
C TRP A 82 9.63 -12.07 6.17
N GLN A 83 10.16 -12.28 7.36
CA GLN A 83 9.68 -11.50 8.52
C GLN A 83 10.15 -10.05 8.34
N THR A 84 9.26 -9.10 8.54
CA THR A 84 9.54 -7.68 8.29
C THR A 84 9.14 -6.81 9.47
N GLN A 85 9.90 -5.74 9.66
CA GLN A 85 9.49 -4.60 10.47
C GLN A 85 9.50 -3.34 9.61
N CYS A 86 8.55 -2.45 9.86
CA CYS A 86 8.39 -1.21 9.14
C CYS A 86 8.15 -0.03 10.09
N PRO A 87 9.14 0.35 10.93
CA PRO A 87 9.07 1.59 11.71
C PRO A 87 8.80 2.75 10.76
N THR A 88 7.70 3.46 11.02
CA THR A 88 7.21 4.57 10.20
C THR A 88 7.02 5.78 11.09
N LEU A 89 7.52 6.94 10.69
CA LEU A 89 7.36 8.21 11.39
C LEU A 89 6.97 9.29 10.39
N ALA A 90 5.80 9.88 10.58
CA ALA A 90 5.36 11.07 9.88
C ALA A 90 5.28 12.24 10.86
N GLN A 91 5.90 13.36 10.51
CA GLN A 91 5.94 14.57 11.33
C GLN A 91 4.72 15.44 11.00
N PRO A 92 3.80 15.69 11.95
CA PRO A 92 2.52 16.35 11.64
C PRO A 92 2.65 17.80 11.16
N GLN A 93 3.78 18.47 11.42
CA GLN A 93 3.99 19.88 11.04
C GLN A 93 4.88 20.04 9.80
N ASP A 94 5.70 19.04 9.47
CA ASP A 94 6.82 19.22 8.52
C ASP A 94 6.55 18.59 7.14
N PHE A 95 5.38 17.98 6.93
CA PHE A 95 5.05 17.23 5.71
C PHE A 95 6.13 16.20 5.33
N LEU A 96 6.78 15.65 6.36
CA LEU A 96 7.89 14.72 6.27
C LEU A 96 7.44 13.35 6.78
N MET A 97 7.69 12.30 6.01
CA MET A 97 7.50 10.92 6.44
C MET A 97 8.73 10.10 6.10
N THR A 98 9.22 9.34 7.07
CA THR A 98 10.29 8.37 6.90
C THR A 98 9.81 7.00 7.36
N TYR A 99 10.19 5.96 6.63
CA TYR A 99 10.03 4.59 7.11
C TYR A 99 11.17 3.70 6.65
N LYS A 100 11.35 2.58 7.34
CA LYS A 100 12.36 1.57 6.99
C LYS A 100 11.71 0.23 6.79
N THR A 101 11.84 -0.41 5.63
CA THR A 101 11.53 -1.83 5.50
C THR A 101 12.75 -2.64 5.93
N ILE A 102 12.67 -3.23 7.11
CA ILE A 102 13.70 -4.10 7.69
C ILE A 102 13.28 -5.55 7.41
N LYS A 103 14.10 -6.29 6.66
CA LYS A 103 13.92 -7.74 6.45
C LYS A 103 14.78 -8.50 7.45
N LEU A 104 14.22 -9.53 8.07
CA LEU A 104 14.92 -10.40 9.01
C LEU A 104 15.22 -11.75 8.36
N LEU A 105 16.34 -12.37 8.73
CA LEU A 105 16.67 -13.72 8.31
C LEU A 105 15.66 -14.71 8.91
N PRO A 106 15.19 -15.72 8.15
CA PRO A 106 14.45 -16.84 8.69
C PRO A 106 15.26 -17.56 9.79
N THR A 107 14.61 -17.91 10.89
CA THR A 107 15.22 -18.61 12.03
C THR A 107 14.51 -19.92 12.31
N VAL A 108 15.21 -20.88 12.93
CA VAL A 108 14.66 -22.19 13.34
C VAL A 108 14.94 -22.45 14.82
N GLY A 109 14.06 -23.23 15.47
CA GLY A 109 14.28 -23.69 16.85
C GLY A 109 14.29 -22.57 17.89
N CYS A 110 15.03 -22.76 18.99
CA CYS A 110 15.13 -21.78 20.10
C CYS A 110 15.90 -20.50 19.71
N GLU A 111 16.48 -20.43 18.51
CA GLU A 111 17.08 -19.22 17.95
C GLU A 111 16.04 -18.26 17.36
N ALA A 112 14.75 -18.64 17.39
CA ALA A 112 13.63 -17.76 17.03
C ALA A 112 13.55 -16.46 17.86
N ASP A 113 14.22 -16.41 19.01
CA ASP A 113 14.33 -15.21 19.85
C ASP A 113 15.47 -14.27 19.43
N ALA A 114 16.34 -14.69 18.48
CA ALA A 114 17.47 -13.92 17.97
C ALA A 114 17.21 -13.45 16.53
N ALA A 115 16.37 -12.42 16.38
CA ALA A 115 16.14 -11.80 15.09
C ALA A 115 17.44 -11.18 14.53
N THR A 116 17.84 -11.58 13.32
CA THR A 116 19.00 -11.02 12.62
C THR A 116 18.53 -10.23 11.40
N ARG A 117 18.99 -8.98 11.27
CA ARG A 117 18.65 -8.13 10.12
C ARG A 117 19.40 -8.60 8.87
N TYR A 118 18.66 -8.82 7.79
CA TYR A 118 19.20 -9.12 6.46
C TYR A 118 19.44 -7.84 5.66
N SER A 119 18.42 -6.98 5.57
CA SER A 119 18.48 -5.74 4.80
C SER A 119 17.61 -4.65 5.41
N ILE A 120 17.96 -3.39 5.14
CA ILE A 120 17.17 -2.21 5.51
C ILE A 120 17.02 -1.36 4.24
N ASP A 121 15.78 -1.12 3.82
CA ASP A 121 15.42 -0.16 2.78
C ASP A 121 14.75 1.05 3.44
N GLU A 122 15.36 2.23 3.38
CA GLU A 122 14.85 3.45 4.01
C GLU A 122 14.26 4.40 2.95
N ARG A 123 13.04 4.87 3.19
CA ARG A 123 12.34 5.80 2.29
C ARG A 123 11.94 7.06 3.01
N VAL A 124 12.08 8.17 2.30
CA VAL A 124 11.81 9.52 2.79
C VAL A 124 10.90 10.24 1.79
N VAL A 125 9.80 10.79 2.31
CA VAL A 125 8.84 11.63 1.61
C VAL A 125 8.89 13.02 2.22
N GLY A 126 9.10 14.04 1.39
CA GLY A 126 9.26 15.42 1.82
C GLY A 126 10.68 15.72 2.33
N GLY A 127 10.90 16.98 2.69
CA GLY A 127 12.21 17.45 3.16
C GLY A 127 13.31 17.48 2.08
N VAL A 128 14.56 17.64 2.54
CA VAL A 128 15.75 17.77 1.67
C VAL A 128 16.16 16.41 1.07
N GLU A 129 15.93 15.33 1.79
CA GLU A 129 16.26 13.95 1.39
C GLU A 129 15.07 13.26 0.69
N ASN A 130 14.16 14.04 0.09
CA ASN A 130 12.98 13.51 -0.56
C ASN A 130 13.34 12.60 -1.75
N ASN A 131 12.92 11.33 -1.66
CA ASN A 131 13.21 10.33 -2.69
C ASN A 131 11.98 9.96 -3.54
N VAL A 132 10.83 10.59 -3.31
CA VAL A 132 9.58 10.30 -4.02
C VAL A 132 9.38 11.19 -5.24
N SER A 133 8.83 10.65 -6.32
CA SER A 133 8.37 11.41 -7.50
C SER A 133 6.95 11.93 -7.35
N ALA A 134 6.09 11.21 -6.63
CA ALA A 134 4.76 11.67 -6.23
C ALA A 134 4.27 10.87 -5.02
N PHE A 135 3.59 11.56 -4.12
CA PHE A 135 3.02 11.00 -2.92
C PHE A 135 1.62 11.57 -2.70
N ALA A 136 0.62 10.71 -2.71
CA ALA A 136 -0.70 11.09 -2.24
C ALA A 136 -1.14 10.30 -1.04
N TYR A 137 -1.82 10.98 -0.12
CA TYR A 137 -2.21 10.43 1.16
C TYR A 137 -3.69 10.73 1.45
N GLN A 138 -4.27 9.89 2.29
CA GLN A 138 -5.59 10.11 2.88
C GLN A 138 -5.45 10.20 4.40
N SER A 139 -6.26 11.02 5.05
CA SER A 139 -6.23 11.17 6.52
C SER A 139 -6.42 9.84 7.30
N GLY A 140 -7.00 8.82 6.65
CA GLY A 140 -7.12 7.46 7.18
C GLY A 140 -5.81 6.67 7.29
N GLY A 141 -4.68 7.19 6.80
CA GLY A 141 -3.37 6.54 6.82
C GLY A 141 -3.01 5.80 5.53
N SER A 142 -3.96 5.58 4.63
CA SER A 142 -3.68 5.02 3.30
C SER A 142 -2.91 6.03 2.45
N TYR A 143 -2.00 5.54 1.62
CA TYR A 143 -1.23 6.37 0.69
C TYR A 143 -0.88 5.64 -0.59
N VAL A 144 -0.43 6.41 -1.59
CA VAL A 144 0.21 5.89 -2.79
C VAL A 144 1.46 6.71 -3.06
N ALA A 145 2.57 6.02 -3.35
CA ALA A 145 3.86 6.60 -3.59
C ALA A 145 4.46 6.08 -4.90
N VAL A 146 5.07 6.98 -5.67
CA VAL A 146 5.79 6.65 -6.90
C VAL A 146 7.28 6.88 -6.66
N TRP A 147 8.05 5.80 -6.61
CA TRP A 147 9.47 5.81 -6.32
C TRP A 147 10.28 5.59 -7.61
N PRO A 148 11.14 6.53 -8.01
CA PRO A 148 12.02 6.33 -9.15
C PRO A 148 13.20 5.43 -8.76
N ILE A 149 13.43 4.36 -9.51
CA ILE A 149 14.66 3.58 -9.43
C ILE A 149 15.64 4.17 -10.44
N VAL A 150 16.61 4.90 -9.91
CA VAL A 150 17.66 5.55 -10.69
C VAL A 150 18.91 4.69 -10.67
N ASP A 151 19.39 4.32 -11.86
CA ASP A 151 20.67 3.63 -12.04
C ASP A 151 21.55 4.48 -12.98
N ASN A 152 22.76 4.80 -12.52
CA ASN A 152 23.70 5.70 -13.20
C ASN A 152 23.09 7.04 -13.66
N GLY A 153 22.22 7.62 -12.83
CA GLY A 153 21.56 8.89 -13.12
C GLY A 153 20.39 8.83 -14.11
N GLN A 154 20.01 7.62 -14.57
CA GLN A 154 18.84 7.41 -15.42
C GLN A 154 17.76 6.63 -14.67
N CYS A 155 16.52 7.13 -14.70
CA CYS A 155 15.37 6.38 -14.21
C CYS A 155 15.11 5.21 -15.16
N LYS A 156 15.31 3.98 -14.68
CA LYS A 156 15.08 2.75 -15.47
C LYS A 156 13.73 2.12 -15.15
N GLN A 157 13.23 2.34 -13.94
CA GLN A 157 12.07 1.66 -13.40
C GLN A 157 11.37 2.56 -12.36
N LEU A 158 10.08 2.36 -12.18
CA LEU A 158 9.30 2.96 -11.09
C LEU A 158 8.81 1.86 -10.16
N GLU A 159 8.75 2.13 -8.87
CA GLU A 159 7.95 1.35 -7.94
C GLU A 159 6.72 2.13 -7.54
N LEU A 160 5.56 1.51 -7.73
CA LEU A 160 4.26 2.04 -7.37
C LEU A 160 3.84 1.35 -6.07
N GLU A 161 4.06 2.04 -4.96
CA GLU A 161 3.71 1.53 -3.63
C GLU A 161 2.34 2.04 -3.22
N HIS A 162 1.45 1.13 -2.92
CA HIS A 162 0.11 1.38 -2.43
C HIS A 162 0.00 0.84 -1.01
N CYS A 163 -0.21 1.72 -0.03
CA CYS A 163 -0.46 1.34 1.35
C CYS A 163 -1.94 1.48 1.67
N LEU A 164 -2.60 0.37 1.95
CA LEU A 164 -4.03 0.29 2.24
C LEU A 164 -4.22 -0.05 3.72
N ILE A 165 -4.79 0.89 4.49
CA ILE A 165 -5.16 0.67 5.89
C ILE A 165 -6.55 0.05 5.95
N ASN A 166 -6.72 -1.02 6.74
CA ASN A 166 -8.03 -1.59 6.99
C ASN A 166 -8.90 -0.58 7.75
N PRO A 167 -10.04 -0.12 7.18
CA PRO A 167 -10.89 0.87 7.85
C PRO A 167 -11.61 0.31 9.09
N GLN A 168 -11.66 -1.02 9.26
CA GLN A 168 -12.36 -1.67 10.35
C GLN A 168 -11.54 -1.67 11.65
N ASP A 169 -10.29 -2.12 11.60
CA ASP A 169 -9.39 -2.18 12.75
C ASP A 169 -8.43 -0.99 12.84
N LYS A 170 -8.07 -0.38 11.71
CA LYS A 170 -7.08 0.71 11.56
C LYS A 170 -5.67 0.37 12.05
N GLU A 171 -5.41 -0.90 12.27
CA GLU A 171 -4.15 -1.44 12.78
C GLU A 171 -3.58 -2.50 11.83
N SER A 172 -4.35 -2.97 10.85
CA SER A 172 -3.87 -3.82 9.76
C SER A 172 -3.63 -2.98 8.52
N ARG A 173 -2.50 -3.23 7.84
CA ARG A 173 -2.21 -2.59 6.55
C ARG A 173 -1.61 -3.56 5.54
N MET A 174 -1.94 -3.31 4.28
CA MET A 174 -1.36 -4.02 3.14
C MET A 174 -0.54 -3.01 2.33
N ARG A 175 0.76 -3.23 2.19
CA ARG A 175 1.60 -2.49 1.24
C ARG A 175 1.84 -3.34 0.01
N ILE A 176 1.32 -2.91 -1.12
CA ILE A 176 1.49 -3.59 -2.41
C ILE A 176 2.36 -2.71 -3.29
N VAL A 177 3.48 -3.25 -3.76
CA VAL A 177 4.43 -2.55 -4.63
C VAL A 177 4.41 -3.20 -6.01
N GLN A 178 4.03 -2.45 -7.03
CA GLN A 178 4.17 -2.86 -8.42
C GLN A 178 5.45 -2.23 -8.99
N ALA A 179 6.41 -3.05 -9.35
CA ALA A 179 7.65 -2.60 -9.96
C ALA A 179 7.45 -2.58 -11.48
N VAL A 180 7.53 -1.41 -12.11
CA VAL A 180 7.18 -1.23 -13.52
C VAL A 180 8.31 -0.60 -14.32
N ARG A 181 8.62 -1.17 -15.49
CA ARG A 181 9.57 -0.60 -16.44
C ARG A 181 8.83 0.36 -17.35
N VAL A 182 9.39 1.55 -17.53
CA VAL A 182 8.88 2.53 -18.51
C VAL A 182 9.69 2.37 -19.79
N ALA A 183 9.05 1.89 -20.85
CA ALA A 183 9.63 1.73 -22.18
C ALA A 183 8.98 2.70 -23.17
N ASN A 184 9.58 2.85 -24.36
CA ASN A 184 9.02 3.69 -25.42
C ASN A 184 7.61 3.24 -25.87
N THR A 185 7.30 1.96 -25.68
CA THR A 185 6.06 1.31 -26.09
C THR A 185 4.98 1.30 -25.00
N GLY A 186 5.30 1.74 -23.78
CA GLY A 186 4.37 1.75 -22.65
C GLY A 186 5.02 1.34 -21.33
N ILE A 187 4.19 1.00 -20.37
CA ILE A 187 4.61 0.55 -19.03
C ILE A 187 4.45 -0.96 -18.96
N GLU A 188 5.46 -1.66 -18.43
CA GLU A 188 5.48 -3.11 -18.29
C GLU A 188 5.70 -3.50 -16.82
N LEU A 189 4.81 -4.33 -16.27
CA LEU A 189 4.98 -4.89 -14.93
C LEU A 189 6.18 -5.86 -14.91
N GLN A 190 7.07 -5.70 -13.93
CA GLN A 190 8.27 -6.53 -13.77
C GLN A 190 8.15 -7.47 -12.58
N SER A 191 7.59 -6.99 -11.47
CA SER A 191 7.38 -7.79 -10.26
C SER A 191 6.33 -7.15 -9.36
N ILE A 192 5.83 -7.95 -8.42
CA ILE A 192 4.92 -7.50 -7.37
C ILE A 192 5.56 -7.84 -6.03
N ARG A 193 5.50 -6.93 -5.07
CA ARG A 193 5.87 -7.19 -3.68
C ARG A 193 4.69 -6.87 -2.78
N VAL A 194 4.42 -7.73 -1.81
CA VAL A 194 3.34 -7.54 -0.84
C VAL A 194 3.93 -7.57 0.56
N PHE A 195 3.53 -6.63 1.40
CA PHE A 195 3.74 -6.67 2.84
C PHE A 195 2.39 -6.70 3.55
N CYS A 196 2.22 -7.67 4.43
CA CYS A 196 1.09 -7.80 5.34
C CYS A 196 1.57 -7.39 6.74
N GLU A 197 1.11 -6.26 7.23
CA GLU A 197 1.68 -5.62 8.41
C GLU A 197 0.59 -5.27 9.44
N GLN A 198 0.93 -5.45 10.71
CA GLN A 198 0.11 -5.12 11.86
C GLN A 198 0.82 -4.05 12.69
N TRP A 199 0.05 -3.07 13.17
CA TRP A 199 0.55 -2.09 14.12
C TRP A 199 0.94 -2.78 15.42
N TYR A 200 2.20 -2.66 15.79
CA TYR A 200 2.77 -3.28 16.98
C TYR A 200 2.85 -2.30 18.16
N GLY A 201 3.20 -1.04 17.88
CA GLY A 201 3.42 -0.08 18.95
C GLY A 201 3.82 1.32 18.47
N PRO A 202 4.03 2.25 19.42
CA PRO A 202 4.60 3.57 19.12
C PRO A 202 5.97 3.46 18.46
N PHE A 203 6.31 4.44 17.62
CA PHE A 203 7.59 4.48 16.91
C PHE A 203 8.79 4.39 17.86
N ARG A 204 9.69 3.45 17.56
CA ARG A 204 10.97 3.19 18.24
C ARG A 204 12.10 2.97 17.22
N ASN A 205 11.92 3.42 15.97
CA ASN A 205 12.92 3.33 14.91
C ASN A 205 13.44 1.90 14.64
N GLY A 206 12.66 0.87 14.98
CA GLY A 206 13.09 -0.53 14.88
C GLY A 206 14.16 -0.95 15.89
N ASP A 207 14.34 -0.20 16.99
CA ASP A 207 15.31 -0.52 18.05
C ASP A 207 15.02 -1.85 18.76
N GLN A 208 13.74 -2.26 18.75
CA GLN A 208 13.31 -3.55 19.25
C GLN A 208 12.88 -4.43 18.08
N LEU A 209 13.64 -5.50 17.83
CA LEU A 209 13.22 -6.51 16.88
C LEU A 209 12.05 -7.29 17.47
N GLY A 210 10.92 -7.33 16.76
CA GLY A 210 9.71 -8.01 17.17
C GLY A 210 9.99 -9.50 17.38
N GLY A 211 9.59 -10.03 18.54
CA GLY A 211 9.60 -11.46 18.82
C GLY A 211 8.65 -12.21 17.88
N CYS A 212 8.85 -13.53 17.75
CA CYS A 212 8.26 -14.47 16.79
C CYS A 212 6.71 -14.64 16.83
N ALA A 213 5.92 -13.57 17.03
CA ALA A 213 4.53 -13.61 17.51
C ALA A 213 3.48 -13.08 16.53
N ILE A 214 3.74 -13.06 15.21
CA ILE A 214 2.72 -12.67 14.23
C ILE A 214 2.12 -13.92 13.60
N ARG A 215 0.79 -14.01 13.64
CA ARG A 215 -0.03 -15.20 13.34
C ARG A 215 -0.05 -15.64 11.87
N ASP A 216 0.81 -15.10 11.02
CA ASP A 216 0.66 -15.11 9.57
C ASP A 216 1.93 -15.45 8.78
N SER A 217 2.87 -16.18 9.40
CA SER A 217 4.00 -16.75 8.66
C SER A 217 3.50 -17.63 7.50
N ALA A 218 4.24 -17.60 6.40
CA ALA A 218 3.91 -18.33 5.16
C ALA A 218 2.66 -17.85 4.39
N PHE A 219 2.26 -16.57 4.50
CA PHE A 219 1.09 -16.09 3.76
C PHE A 219 1.22 -16.25 2.25
N ALA A 220 2.43 -16.10 1.71
CA ALA A 220 2.69 -16.21 0.28
C ALA A 220 2.37 -17.61 -0.28
N SER A 221 2.38 -18.63 0.57
CA SER A 221 2.03 -20.01 0.23
C SER A 221 0.53 -20.33 0.39
N THR A 222 -0.26 -19.39 0.91
CA THR A 222 -1.71 -19.59 1.05
C THR A 222 -2.42 -19.44 -0.30
N ALA A 223 -3.67 -19.91 -0.38
CA ALA A 223 -4.43 -19.84 -1.61
C ALA A 223 -4.65 -18.37 -2.05
N SER A 224 -4.41 -18.10 -3.33
CA SER A 224 -4.78 -16.84 -3.95
C SER A 224 -6.29 -16.61 -3.92
N LEU A 225 -6.67 -15.34 -3.94
CA LEU A 225 -8.06 -14.90 -4.13
C LEU A 225 -8.69 -15.55 -5.37
N ARG A 226 -9.98 -15.87 -5.32
CA ARG A 226 -10.69 -16.42 -6.49
C ARG A 226 -11.14 -15.29 -7.40
N ALA A 227 -10.97 -15.47 -8.71
CA ALA A 227 -11.40 -14.50 -9.72
C ALA A 227 -12.88 -14.10 -9.55
N SER A 228 -13.75 -15.06 -9.24
CA SER A 228 -15.19 -14.85 -9.03
C SER A 228 -15.54 -13.88 -7.90
N GLU A 229 -14.62 -13.63 -6.97
CA GLU A 229 -14.83 -12.71 -5.84
C GLU A 229 -14.52 -11.25 -6.21
N VAL A 230 -13.84 -11.01 -7.33
CA VAL A 230 -13.36 -9.67 -7.74
C VAL A 230 -13.85 -9.26 -9.13
N VAL A 231 -14.03 -10.21 -10.04
CA VAL A 231 -14.55 -9.94 -11.38
C VAL A 231 -15.98 -9.41 -11.30
N GLY A 232 -16.27 -8.38 -12.08
CA GLY A 232 -17.60 -7.78 -12.14
C GLY A 232 -17.59 -6.26 -12.04
N VAL A 233 -18.74 -5.73 -11.64
CA VAL A 233 -19.00 -4.30 -11.55
C VAL A 233 -18.92 -3.85 -10.11
N TRP A 234 -18.07 -2.87 -9.84
CA TRP A 234 -17.88 -2.29 -8.54
C TRP A 234 -18.18 -0.80 -8.58
N GLN A 235 -18.70 -0.24 -7.49
CA GLN A 235 -19.03 1.18 -7.40
C GLN A 235 -18.83 1.68 -5.98
N GLY A 236 -18.11 2.78 -5.81
CA GLY A 236 -17.95 3.40 -4.49
C GLY A 236 -17.40 4.82 -4.56
N PRO A 237 -17.32 5.51 -3.40
CA PRO A 237 -16.69 6.81 -3.29
C PRO A 237 -15.22 6.70 -3.69
N SER A 238 -14.72 7.70 -4.41
CA SER A 238 -13.33 7.77 -4.81
C SER A 238 -12.70 9.06 -4.33
N ALA A 239 -11.41 9.02 -3.99
CA ALA A 239 -10.62 10.21 -3.70
C ALA A 239 -9.44 10.26 -4.66
N VAL A 240 -9.14 11.46 -5.15
CA VAL A 240 -8.21 11.69 -6.25
C VAL A 240 -7.18 12.76 -5.93
N ALA A 241 -5.93 12.50 -6.30
CA ALA A 241 -4.88 13.52 -6.43
C ALA A 241 -4.34 13.51 -7.85
N ALA A 242 -4.02 14.70 -8.38
CA ALA A 242 -3.53 14.91 -9.73
C ALA A 242 -2.20 15.64 -9.69
N PHE A 243 -1.16 15.02 -10.20
CA PHE A 243 0.17 15.65 -10.30
C PHE A 243 0.33 16.23 -11.70
N ASP A 244 1.20 17.20 -11.89
CA ASP A 244 1.55 17.73 -13.21
C ASP A 244 3.04 18.09 -13.18
N SER A 245 3.75 17.79 -14.27
CA SER A 245 5.08 18.35 -14.60
C SER A 245 5.32 19.76 -14.14
N SER A 246 4.34 20.61 -14.39
CA SER A 246 4.51 22.04 -14.27
C SER A 246 4.52 22.47 -12.80
N GLN A 247 4.06 21.59 -11.92
CA GLN A 247 3.95 21.83 -10.50
C GLN A 247 5.10 21.14 -9.76
N ASN A 248 5.84 21.91 -8.96
CA ASN A 248 6.84 21.38 -8.02
C ASN A 248 6.20 20.71 -6.78
N VAL A 249 4.94 20.29 -6.88
CA VAL A 249 4.19 19.70 -5.76
C VAL A 249 4.25 18.19 -5.88
N LEU A 250 5.10 17.59 -5.05
CA LEU A 250 5.29 16.13 -4.99
C LEU A 250 4.38 15.46 -3.94
N LEU A 251 3.68 16.25 -3.11
CA LEU A 251 2.85 15.78 -2.02
C LEU A 251 1.45 16.40 -2.05
N GLN A 252 0.43 15.55 -2.18
CA GLN A 252 -0.98 15.97 -2.28
C GLN A 252 -1.90 15.12 -1.42
N GLU A 253 -2.93 15.75 -0.86
CA GLU A 253 -4.03 15.03 -0.23
C GLU A 253 -4.94 14.44 -1.32
N LEU A 254 -5.35 13.19 -1.14
CA LEU A 254 -6.41 12.58 -1.94
C LEU A 254 -7.73 13.28 -1.59
N SER A 255 -8.23 14.09 -2.52
CA SER A 255 -9.45 14.85 -2.32
C SER A 255 -10.66 14.03 -2.76
N ASP A 256 -11.73 14.04 -1.96
CA ASP A 256 -12.97 13.35 -2.32
C ASP A 256 -13.46 13.81 -3.70
N ASP A 257 -13.72 12.83 -4.57
CA ASP A 257 -14.25 13.00 -5.91
C ASP A 257 -15.67 12.36 -5.95
N ILE A 258 -16.21 12.21 -7.15
CA ILE A 258 -17.47 11.53 -7.39
C ILE A 258 -17.38 10.01 -7.14
N VAL A 259 -18.56 9.41 -7.00
CA VAL A 259 -18.70 7.95 -7.02
C VAL A 259 -18.18 7.42 -8.35
N GLN A 260 -17.20 6.52 -8.29
CA GLN A 260 -16.64 5.88 -9.47
C GLN A 260 -17.15 4.46 -9.61
N LYS A 261 -17.37 4.09 -10.87
CA LYS A 261 -17.68 2.72 -11.28
C LYS A 261 -16.44 2.11 -11.90
N SER A 262 -16.08 0.91 -11.47
CA SER A 262 -15.01 0.12 -12.08
C SER A 262 -15.52 -1.23 -12.53
N VAL A 263 -14.99 -1.69 -13.66
CA VAL A 263 -15.30 -3.00 -14.22
C VAL A 263 -14.02 -3.80 -14.24
N ARG A 264 -14.06 -4.97 -13.60
CA ARG A 264 -12.94 -5.92 -13.57
C ARG A 264 -13.31 -7.12 -14.41
N ASP A 265 -12.42 -7.45 -15.32
CA ASP A 265 -12.44 -8.68 -16.10
C ASP A 265 -11.33 -9.61 -15.57
N GLU A 266 -11.42 -10.87 -15.96
CA GLU A 266 -10.47 -11.90 -15.52
C GLU A 266 -9.14 -11.86 -16.28
N ARG A 267 -9.07 -11.18 -17.44
CA ARG A 267 -7.94 -11.30 -18.36
C ARG A 267 -6.67 -10.62 -17.86
N ASP A 268 -6.81 -9.51 -17.15
CA ASP A 268 -5.67 -8.69 -16.72
C ASP A 268 -5.54 -8.62 -15.19
N ILE A 269 -6.22 -9.52 -14.46
CA ILE A 269 -6.16 -9.57 -13.00
C ILE A 269 -5.14 -10.60 -12.53
N ILE A 270 -4.25 -10.16 -11.66
CA ILE A 270 -3.26 -11.00 -10.98
C ILE A 270 -3.79 -11.22 -9.57
N LEU A 271 -4.15 -12.46 -9.27
CA LEU A 271 -4.77 -12.85 -8.01
C LEU A 271 -3.68 -13.27 -7.02
N LEU A 272 -3.67 -12.64 -5.86
CA LEU A 272 -2.65 -12.82 -4.85
C LEU A 272 -3.26 -13.42 -3.57
N PRO A 273 -2.43 -14.01 -2.69
CA PRO A 273 -2.85 -14.40 -1.35
C PRO A 273 -3.41 -13.22 -0.53
N ARG A 274 -3.99 -13.51 0.63
CA ARG A 274 -4.54 -12.49 1.56
C ARG A 274 -5.62 -11.60 0.95
N GLN A 275 -6.39 -12.16 0.03
CA GLN A 275 -7.50 -11.48 -0.65
C GLN A 275 -7.06 -10.21 -1.41
N LEU A 276 -5.85 -10.26 -1.98
CA LEU A 276 -5.26 -9.18 -2.74
C LEU A 276 -5.36 -9.44 -4.24
N TRP A 277 -5.36 -8.37 -5.02
CA TRP A 277 -5.17 -8.44 -6.46
C TRP A 277 -4.36 -7.26 -6.97
N CYS A 278 -3.79 -7.44 -8.16
CA CYS A 278 -3.16 -6.39 -8.94
C CYS A 278 -3.65 -6.47 -10.38
N SER A 279 -3.51 -5.38 -11.14
CA SER A 279 -3.68 -5.38 -12.58
C SER A 279 -2.89 -4.25 -13.21
N LEU A 280 -2.60 -4.41 -14.50
CA LEU A 280 -2.01 -3.39 -15.35
C LEU A 280 -2.81 -3.35 -16.65
N LYS A 281 -3.47 -2.24 -16.94
CA LYS A 281 -4.36 -2.09 -18.10
C LYS A 281 -4.00 -0.87 -18.92
N GLY A 282 -3.79 -1.05 -20.22
CA GLY A 282 -3.85 0.07 -21.16
C GLY A 282 -5.31 0.43 -21.45
N ASN A 283 -5.64 1.72 -21.52
CA ASN A 283 -6.94 2.18 -21.97
C ASN A 283 -6.89 2.68 -23.44
N LYS A 284 -8.08 2.89 -24.02
CA LYS A 284 -8.22 3.32 -25.42
C LYS A 284 -7.68 4.73 -25.68
N ASP A 285 -7.52 5.52 -24.63
CA ASP A 285 -7.04 6.89 -24.67
C ASP A 285 -5.51 6.96 -24.56
N GLY A 286 -4.83 5.80 -24.52
CA GLY A 286 -3.37 5.68 -24.46
C GLY A 286 -2.80 5.77 -23.04
N GLU A 287 -3.64 5.83 -22.02
CA GLU A 287 -3.22 5.81 -20.62
C GLU A 287 -2.95 4.37 -20.15
N THR A 288 -2.06 4.23 -19.18
CA THR A 288 -1.84 2.97 -18.48
C THR A 288 -2.29 3.08 -17.03
N CYS A 289 -3.16 2.19 -16.59
CA CYS A 289 -3.67 2.10 -15.23
C CYS A 289 -3.04 0.91 -14.51
N CYS A 290 -2.27 1.18 -13.47
CA CYS A 290 -1.83 0.20 -12.50
C CYS A 290 -2.85 0.22 -11.35
N GLU A 291 -3.52 -0.90 -11.09
CA GLU A 291 -4.50 -1.01 -10.00
C GLU A 291 -4.08 -2.12 -9.06
N VAL A 292 -4.23 -1.87 -7.76
CA VAL A 292 -4.19 -2.90 -6.72
C VAL A 292 -5.47 -2.84 -5.90
N GLY A 293 -5.76 -3.92 -5.19
CA GLY A 293 -6.78 -3.85 -4.17
C GLY A 293 -6.76 -5.00 -3.17
N TRP A 294 -7.60 -4.81 -2.16
CA TRP A 294 -7.75 -5.69 -1.02
C TRP A 294 -9.23 -5.88 -0.69
N LEU A 295 -9.68 -7.14 -0.66
CA LEU A 295 -11.04 -7.50 -0.30
C LEU A 295 -11.08 -7.60 1.22
N VAL A 296 -11.84 -6.72 1.85
CA VAL A 296 -11.91 -6.61 3.32
C VAL A 296 -13.07 -7.45 3.85
N ASP A 297 -14.13 -7.60 3.04
CA ASP A 297 -15.30 -8.43 3.32
C ASP A 297 -15.98 -8.83 2.01
N HIS A 298 -16.95 -9.75 2.06
CA HIS A 298 -17.75 -10.13 0.91
C HIS A 298 -18.47 -8.93 0.29
N GLY A 299 -18.05 -8.53 -0.91
CA GLY A 299 -18.61 -7.40 -1.63
C GLY A 299 -18.06 -6.03 -1.21
N SER A 300 -17.02 -5.97 -0.37
CA SER A 300 -16.33 -4.74 -0.01
C SER A 300 -14.82 -4.83 -0.22
N ALA A 301 -14.28 -3.83 -0.91
CA ALA A 301 -12.92 -3.79 -1.43
C ALA A 301 -12.32 -2.38 -1.30
N ILE A 302 -11.07 -2.31 -0.83
CA ILE A 302 -10.25 -1.10 -0.98
C ILE A 302 -9.47 -1.24 -2.27
N THR A 303 -9.57 -0.25 -3.15
CA THR A 303 -8.86 -0.22 -4.42
C THR A 303 -7.96 1.00 -4.47
N SER A 304 -6.77 0.87 -5.03
CA SER A 304 -5.86 1.98 -5.27
C SER A 304 -5.29 1.92 -6.68
N ARG A 305 -5.18 3.07 -7.35
CA ARG A 305 -4.75 3.17 -8.75
C ARG A 305 -3.66 4.21 -8.96
N CYS A 306 -2.75 3.92 -9.88
CA CYS A 306 -1.86 4.89 -10.52
C CYS A 306 -2.18 4.92 -12.03
N ILE A 307 -2.61 6.07 -12.54
CA ILE A 307 -2.87 6.26 -13.97
C ILE A 307 -1.77 7.12 -14.57
N PHE A 308 -1.21 6.67 -15.70
CA PHE A 308 -0.15 7.33 -16.45
C PHE A 308 -0.67 7.75 -17.81
N SER A 309 -0.50 9.02 -18.19
CA SER A 309 -0.88 9.53 -19.51
C SER A 309 0.07 9.06 -20.63
N SER A 310 -0.43 9.09 -21.87
CA SER A 310 0.30 8.69 -23.09
C SER A 310 1.46 9.60 -23.48
N ASP A 311 1.54 10.80 -22.92
CA ASP A 311 2.65 11.73 -23.14
C ASP A 311 3.84 11.31 -22.28
N VAL A 312 4.49 10.22 -22.70
CA VAL A 312 5.67 9.62 -22.06
C VAL A 312 6.90 10.53 -22.24
N LYS A 313 6.84 11.74 -21.70
CA LYS A 313 8.01 12.49 -21.24
C LYS A 313 8.02 12.41 -19.72
N LEU A 314 8.91 11.57 -19.21
CA LEU A 314 9.30 11.42 -17.80
C LEU A 314 9.96 12.71 -17.23
N LYS A 315 9.22 13.82 -17.30
CA LYS A 315 9.43 15.07 -16.55
C LYS A 315 8.11 15.67 -16.07
N ALA A 316 7.03 14.89 -16.21
CA ALA A 316 5.71 15.46 -16.38
C ALA A 316 4.60 14.51 -16.01
N SER A 317 4.77 13.83 -14.88
CA SER A 317 3.88 12.74 -14.57
C SER A 317 2.54 13.26 -14.07
N CYS A 318 1.55 13.21 -14.96
CA CYS A 318 0.16 13.39 -14.58
C CYS A 318 -0.33 12.09 -13.94
N TYR A 319 -0.19 11.99 -12.61
CA TYR A 319 -0.70 10.82 -11.88
C TYR A 319 -2.11 11.11 -11.40
N ARG A 320 -3.08 10.29 -11.78
CA ARG A 320 -4.39 10.25 -11.09
C ARG A 320 -4.35 9.11 -10.09
N LEU A 321 -4.22 9.44 -8.80
CA LEU A 321 -4.23 8.47 -7.72
C LEU A 321 -5.65 8.29 -7.22
N ILE A 322 -6.26 7.14 -7.41
CA ILE A 322 -7.67 6.91 -7.04
C ILE A 322 -7.74 5.86 -5.94
N VAL A 323 -8.15 6.26 -4.73
CA VAL A 323 -8.53 5.29 -3.68
C VAL A 323 -10.04 5.19 -3.64
N THR A 324 -10.57 4.01 -3.94
CA THR A 324 -12.01 3.72 -3.82
C THR A 324 -12.21 2.72 -2.69
N ILE A 325 -12.90 3.12 -1.62
CA ILE A 325 -13.40 2.19 -0.61
C ILE A 325 -14.79 1.79 -1.05
N ILE A 326 -14.94 0.56 -1.53
CA ILE A 326 -16.20 -0.02 -1.98
C ILE A 326 -16.71 -0.96 -0.91
#